data_AF-A0A1S3UZR2-F1
#
_entry.id   AF-A0A1S3UZR2-F1
#
_cell.length_a   1.000
_cell.length_b   1.000
_cell.length_c   1.000
_cell.angle_alpha   90.00
_cell.angle_beta   90.00
_cell.angle_gamma   90.00
#
_symmetry.space_group_name_H-M   'P 1'
#
loop_
_entity.id
_entity.type
_entity.pdbx_description
1 polymer ?
#
loop_
_entity_poly.entity_id
_entity_poly.type
_entity_poly.pdbx_seq_one_letter_code
_entity_poly.pdbx_strand_id
1 'polypeptide(L)'
;MKYKAAELESWESSRLQGDRSLWTQCQSLADMKFTYVVSCQQYSTHKRSSDPRAKEILKLMIKYPSLRVAYIDEVEEPIKDSTRKRDKFYYSALVKAALPTSLDQVIYRIKLPGPAILGEGKQENQNHAIIFTRGEGLQTIDMNQDNYMEEAFKMRNLLQEFLKQPDGPRMPTILGLREYIFTGRYDLL
;
A
#
# COMPACT_ATOMS: atom_id res chain seq x y z
N MET A 1 16.83 -40.24 31.75
CA MET A 1 17.01 -39.22 30.70
C MET A 1 15.80 -38.98 29.78
N LYS A 2 14.83 -39.89 29.64
CA LYS A 2 13.70 -39.69 28.71
C LYS A 2 12.61 -38.70 29.18
N TYR A 3 12.38 -38.55 30.48
CA TYR A 3 11.32 -37.68 31.02
C TYR A 3 11.64 -36.17 30.90
N LYS A 4 12.92 -35.79 31.00
CA LYS A 4 13.34 -34.39 30.97
C LYS A 4 13.27 -33.76 29.57
N ALA A 5 13.38 -34.57 28.52
CA ALA A 5 13.28 -34.11 27.13
C ALA A 5 11.84 -33.79 26.73
N ALA A 6 10.88 -34.63 27.12
CA ALA A 6 9.45 -34.43 26.80
C ALA A 6 8.85 -33.20 27.52
N GLU A 7 9.30 -32.88 28.72
CA GLU A 7 8.88 -31.65 29.44
C GLU A 7 9.44 -30.38 28.80
N LEU A 8 10.68 -30.42 28.27
CA LEU A 8 11.27 -29.31 27.52
C LEU A 8 10.53 -29.06 26.20
N GLU A 9 10.22 -30.12 25.44
CA GLU A 9 9.46 -30.01 24.19
C GLU A 9 8.02 -29.49 24.40
N SER A 10 7.39 -29.88 25.50
CA SER A 10 6.07 -29.40 25.93
C SER A 10 6.08 -27.90 26.29
N TRP A 11 7.10 -27.47 27.04
CA TRP A 11 7.27 -26.08 27.43
C TRP A 11 7.62 -25.18 26.24
N GLU A 12 8.50 -25.65 25.36
CA GLU A 12 8.82 -24.97 24.09
C GLU A 12 7.59 -24.87 23.18
N SER A 13 6.80 -25.94 23.03
CA SER A 13 5.53 -25.90 22.26
C SER A 13 4.53 -24.91 22.85
N SER A 14 4.38 -24.90 24.18
CA SER A 14 3.44 -23.99 24.88
C SER A 14 3.90 -22.53 24.76
N ARG A 15 5.21 -22.27 24.85
CA ARG A 15 5.81 -20.95 24.61
C ARG A 15 5.64 -20.51 23.16
N LEU A 16 5.88 -21.39 22.18
CA LEU A 16 5.67 -21.11 20.76
C LEU A 16 4.20 -20.86 20.43
N GLN A 17 3.26 -21.55 21.09
CA GLN A 17 1.82 -21.28 20.98
C GLN A 17 1.43 -19.94 21.61
N GLY A 18 1.99 -19.61 22.78
CA GLY A 18 1.83 -18.31 23.44
C GLY A 18 2.36 -17.16 22.59
N ASP A 19 3.56 -17.31 22.03
CA ASP A 19 4.20 -16.32 21.16
C ASP A 19 3.42 -16.16 19.84
N ARG A 20 2.92 -17.26 19.26
CA ARG A 20 2.06 -17.22 18.05
C ARG A 20 0.70 -16.56 18.35
N SER A 21 0.14 -16.79 19.54
CA SER A 21 -1.09 -16.13 20.02
C SER A 21 -0.88 -14.62 20.19
N LEU A 22 0.18 -14.22 20.88
CA LEU A 22 0.54 -12.81 21.07
C LEU A 22 0.82 -12.11 19.74
N TRP A 23 1.57 -12.76 18.84
CA TRP A 23 1.84 -12.25 17.50
C TRP A 23 0.56 -11.98 16.72
N THR A 24 -0.39 -12.91 16.77
CA THR A 24 -1.69 -12.75 16.11
C THR A 24 -2.48 -11.58 16.68
N GLN A 25 -2.44 -11.37 17.99
CA GLN A 25 -3.07 -10.22 18.64
C GLN A 25 -2.40 -8.90 18.24
N CYS A 26 -1.07 -8.83 18.27
CA CYS A 26 -0.31 -7.67 17.82
C CYS A 26 -0.59 -7.32 16.36
N GLN A 27 -0.64 -8.32 15.48
CA GLN A 27 -0.96 -8.13 14.06
C GLN A 27 -2.39 -7.60 13.88
N SER A 28 -3.37 -8.16 14.60
CA SER A 28 -4.76 -7.68 14.56
C SER A 28 -4.88 -6.22 15.01
N LEU A 29 -4.17 -5.83 16.06
CA LEU A 29 -4.11 -4.43 16.50
C LEU A 29 -3.47 -3.53 15.43
N ALA A 30 -2.39 -3.99 14.80
CA ALA A 30 -1.74 -3.25 13.72
C ALA A 30 -2.68 -3.09 12.51
N ASP A 31 -3.38 -4.16 12.10
CA ASP A 31 -4.31 -4.15 10.97
C ASP A 31 -5.56 -3.28 11.22
N MET A 32 -5.97 -3.15 12.49
CA MET A 32 -7.05 -2.24 12.90
C MET A 32 -6.60 -0.77 12.87
N LYS A 33 -5.32 -0.51 13.18
CA LYS A 33 -4.78 0.86 13.31
C LYS A 33 -4.20 1.40 12.02
N PHE A 34 -3.62 0.54 11.18
CA PHE A 34 -2.88 0.93 10.00
C PHE A 34 -3.46 0.27 8.75
N THR A 35 -3.68 1.07 7.73
CA THR A 35 -4.04 0.59 6.39
C THR A 35 -2.94 0.99 5.42
N TYR A 36 -2.37 0.00 4.73
CA TYR A 36 -1.33 0.22 3.73
C TYR A 36 -1.91 0.00 2.33
N VAL A 37 -1.86 1.06 1.52
CA VAL A 37 -2.21 1.04 0.09
C VAL A 37 -0.96 1.38 -0.70
N VAL A 38 -0.48 0.45 -1.51
CA VAL A 38 0.65 0.69 -2.42
C VAL A 38 0.10 1.05 -3.79
N SER A 39 0.55 2.19 -4.32
CA SER A 39 0.25 2.57 -5.68
C SER A 39 1.22 1.91 -6.66
N CYS A 40 0.78 0.87 -7.35
CA CYS A 40 1.53 0.19 -8.42
C CYS A 40 0.84 0.48 -9.75
N GLN A 41 1.09 1.65 -10.33
CA GLN A 41 0.25 2.18 -11.42
C GLN A 41 0.27 1.29 -12.67
N GLN A 42 1.42 0.70 -12.98
CA GLN A 42 1.62 -0.18 -14.13
C GLN A 42 1.12 -1.63 -13.93
N TYR A 43 0.54 -1.96 -12.77
CA TYR A 43 0.14 -3.34 -12.47
C TYR A 43 -0.83 -3.93 -13.51
N SER A 44 -1.79 -3.16 -14.02
CA SER A 44 -2.70 -3.63 -15.08
C SER A 44 -1.93 -4.06 -16.35
N THR A 45 -0.99 -3.23 -16.78
CA THR A 45 -0.14 -3.51 -17.94
C THR A 45 0.73 -4.74 -17.70
N HIS A 46 1.39 -4.82 -16.53
CA HIS A 46 2.20 -5.98 -16.16
C HIS A 46 1.39 -7.28 -16.15
N LYS A 47 0.13 -7.25 -15.70
CA LYS A 47 -0.77 -8.41 -15.75
C LYS A 47 -1.06 -8.82 -17.20
N ARG A 48 -1.43 -7.88 -18.06
CA ARG A 48 -1.76 -8.16 -19.48
C ARG A 48 -0.56 -8.65 -20.27
N SER A 49 0.64 -8.14 -20.00
CA SER A 49 1.87 -8.55 -20.66
C SER A 49 2.53 -9.78 -20.04
N SER A 50 1.94 -10.37 -19.00
CA SER A 50 2.53 -11.48 -18.23
C SER A 50 3.93 -11.18 -17.68
N ASP A 51 4.17 -9.92 -17.31
CA ASP A 51 5.45 -9.46 -16.76
C ASP A 51 5.71 -10.12 -15.40
N PRO A 52 6.94 -10.62 -15.12
CA PRO A 52 7.29 -11.20 -13.83
C PRO A 52 6.96 -10.31 -12.62
N ARG A 53 7.03 -8.98 -12.77
CA ARG A 53 6.69 -8.00 -11.72
C ARG A 53 5.25 -8.14 -11.23
N ALA A 54 4.30 -8.53 -12.10
CA ALA A 54 2.93 -8.79 -11.67
C ALA A 54 2.82 -9.97 -10.69
N LYS A 55 3.62 -11.02 -10.92
CA LYS A 55 3.67 -12.19 -10.03
C LYS A 55 4.30 -11.84 -8.68
N GLU A 56 5.35 -11.01 -8.68
CA GLU A 56 5.99 -10.55 -7.46
C GLU A 56 5.06 -9.66 -6.62
N ILE A 57 4.32 -8.75 -7.25
CA ILE A 57 3.29 -7.93 -6.57
C ILE A 57 2.21 -8.84 -5.95
N LEU A 58 1.75 -9.86 -6.68
CA LEU A 58 0.78 -10.83 -6.16
C LEU A 58 1.33 -11.62 -4.96
N LYS A 59 2.58 -12.12 -5.05
CA LYS A 59 3.26 -12.79 -3.93
C LYS A 59 3.35 -11.88 -2.70
N LEU A 60 3.62 -10.59 -2.91
CA LEU A 60 3.67 -9.62 -1.82
C LEU A 60 2.31 -9.47 -1.13
N MET A 61 1.22 -9.36 -1.89
CA MET A 61 -0.15 -9.33 -1.34
C MET A 61 -0.53 -10.63 -0.63
N ILE A 62 -0.05 -11.78 -1.10
CA ILE A 62 -0.28 -13.08 -0.43
C ILE A 62 0.48 -13.15 0.90
N LYS A 63 1.75 -12.72 0.90
CA LYS A 63 2.62 -12.72 2.09
C LYS A 63 2.13 -11.74 3.16
N TYR A 64 1.56 -10.61 2.75
CA TYR A 64 1.03 -9.56 3.63
C TYR A 64 -0.46 -9.34 3.33
N PRO A 65 -1.39 -10.12 3.92
CA PRO A 65 -2.81 -10.08 3.58
C PRO A 65 -3.51 -8.73 3.78
N SER A 66 -2.97 -7.88 4.66
CA SER A 66 -3.47 -6.52 4.92
C SER A 66 -3.05 -5.50 3.85
N LEU A 67 -2.08 -5.86 3.00
CA LEU A 67 -1.60 -5.03 1.91
C LEU A 67 -2.65 -4.93 0.81
N ARG A 68 -2.90 -3.71 0.37
CA ARG A 68 -3.77 -3.42 -0.78
C ARG A 68 -2.95 -2.75 -1.86
N VAL A 69 -3.21 -3.08 -3.11
CA VAL A 69 -2.52 -2.48 -4.25
C VAL A 69 -3.53 -1.69 -5.08
N ALA A 70 -3.23 -0.41 -5.30
CA ALA A 70 -3.97 0.43 -6.22
C ALA A 70 -3.23 0.51 -7.55
N TYR A 71 -3.94 0.49 -8.67
CA TYR A 71 -3.34 0.64 -10.01
C TYR A 71 -4.28 1.35 -10.99
N ILE A 72 -3.72 1.79 -12.12
CA ILE A 72 -4.49 2.37 -13.21
C ILE A 72 -4.83 1.29 -14.22
N ASP A 73 -6.12 1.14 -14.51
CA ASP A 73 -6.64 0.24 -15.51
C ASP A 73 -7.14 1.03 -16.72
N GLU A 74 -6.40 0.94 -17.82
CA GLU A 74 -6.77 1.48 -19.13
C GLU A 74 -7.55 0.43 -19.92
N VAL A 75 -8.76 0.81 -20.37
CA VAL A 75 -9.64 -0.04 -21.17
C VAL A 75 -10.07 0.71 -22.42
N GLU A 76 -9.95 0.04 -23.57
CA GLU A 76 -10.53 0.51 -24.83
C GLU A 76 -11.96 -0.05 -24.95
N GLU A 77 -12.95 0.85 -25.00
CA GLU A 77 -14.35 0.46 -25.24
C GLU A 77 -14.85 1.05 -26.57
N PRO A 78 -15.70 0.34 -27.32
CA PRO A 78 -16.32 0.87 -28.51
C PRO A 78 -17.33 1.98 -28.16
N ILE A 79 -17.29 3.09 -28.89
CA ILE A 79 -18.26 4.18 -28.71
C ILE A 79 -19.64 3.69 -29.16
N LYS A 80 -20.68 3.94 -28.36
CA LYS A 80 -22.06 3.46 -28.60
C LYS A 80 -22.67 3.86 -29.96
N ASP A 81 -22.06 4.79 -30.70
CA ASP A 81 -22.54 5.28 -32.01
C ASP A 81 -21.52 5.19 -33.16
N SER A 82 -20.37 4.52 -32.98
CA SER A 82 -19.43 4.34 -34.09
C SER A 82 -18.63 3.04 -33.98
N THR A 83 -18.75 2.18 -35.00
CA THR A 83 -18.03 0.90 -35.10
C THR A 83 -16.54 1.04 -35.38
N ARG A 84 -16.03 2.27 -35.64
CA ARG A 84 -14.63 2.53 -36.03
C ARG A 84 -13.81 3.34 -35.02
N LYS A 85 -14.44 3.98 -34.03
CA LYS A 85 -13.73 4.74 -32.99
C LYS A 85 -13.82 4.02 -31.65
N ARG A 86 -12.67 3.76 -31.04
CA ARG A 86 -12.53 3.29 -29.67
C ARG A 86 -12.16 4.49 -28.80
N ASP A 87 -12.83 4.64 -27.67
CA ASP A 87 -12.41 5.60 -26.65
C ASP A 87 -11.66 4.85 -25.55
N LYS A 88 -10.67 5.55 -24.98
CA LYS A 88 -9.90 5.07 -23.84
C LYS A 88 -10.54 5.54 -22.56
N PHE A 89 -10.88 4.59 -21.71
CA PHE A 89 -11.39 4.83 -20.37
C PHE A 89 -10.35 4.43 -19.34
N TYR A 90 -10.22 5.27 -18.32
CA TYR A 90 -9.25 5.08 -17.25
C TYR A 90 -9.99 4.81 -15.95
N TYR A 91 -9.55 3.80 -15.22
CA TYR A 91 -10.09 3.45 -13.92
C TYR A 91 -8.96 3.36 -12.91
N SER A 92 -9.21 3.84 -11.69
CA SER A 92 -8.37 3.48 -10.54
C SER A 92 -8.99 2.24 -9.90
N ALA A 93 -8.21 1.18 -9.74
CA ALA A 93 -8.66 -0.08 -9.17
C ALA A 93 -7.86 -0.43 -7.91
N LEU A 94 -8.55 -0.92 -6.88
CA LEU A 94 -7.96 -1.43 -5.66
C LEU A 94 -8.09 -2.96 -5.63
N VAL A 95 -6.98 -3.66 -5.41
CA VAL A 95 -6.95 -5.12 -5.29
C VAL A 95 -6.33 -5.57 -3.97
N LYS A 96 -6.67 -6.80 -3.58
CA LYS A 96 -6.01 -7.58 -2.53
C LYS A 96 -5.80 -9.02 -3.01
N ALA A 97 -4.99 -9.80 -2.30
CA ALA A 97 -4.96 -11.23 -2.50
C ALA A 97 -6.26 -11.89 -2.01
N ALA A 98 -6.87 -12.72 -2.85
CA ALA A 98 -7.90 -13.66 -2.46
C ALA A 98 -7.22 -14.95 -1.98
N LEU A 99 -7.27 -15.19 -0.67
CA LEU A 99 -6.86 -16.47 -0.09
C LEU A 99 -8.11 -17.37 0.03
N PRO A 100 -8.04 -18.66 -0.33
CA PRO A 100 -6.83 -19.43 -0.67
C PRO A 100 -6.49 -19.48 -2.17
N THR A 101 -7.32 -18.90 -3.05
CA THR A 101 -7.17 -18.99 -4.52
C THR A 101 -5.86 -18.42 -5.05
N SER A 102 -5.13 -17.62 -4.26
CA SER A 102 -3.84 -17.03 -4.62
C SER A 102 -3.92 -16.19 -5.89
N LEU A 103 -5.09 -15.56 -6.12
CA LEU A 103 -5.36 -14.63 -7.20
C LEU A 103 -5.57 -13.23 -6.63
N ASP A 104 -5.38 -12.19 -7.43
CA ASP A 104 -5.79 -10.85 -7.04
C ASP A 104 -7.30 -10.67 -7.23
N GLN A 105 -7.96 -10.08 -6.23
CA GLN A 105 -9.38 -9.74 -6.24
C GLN A 105 -9.53 -8.23 -6.25
N VAL A 106 -10.27 -7.72 -7.24
CA VAL A 106 -10.68 -6.32 -7.29
C VAL A 106 -11.72 -6.06 -6.21
N ILE A 107 -11.42 -5.12 -5.33
CA ILE A 107 -12.31 -4.66 -4.26
C ILE A 107 -13.16 -3.49 -4.78
N TYR A 108 -12.50 -2.51 -5.39
CA TYR A 108 -13.12 -1.32 -5.93
C TYR A 108 -12.51 -0.97 -7.29
N ARG A 109 -13.32 -0.39 -8.16
CA ARG A 109 -12.90 0.15 -9.46
C ARG A 109 -13.69 1.41 -9.74
N ILE A 110 -12.99 2.54 -9.81
CA ILE A 110 -13.59 3.87 -9.91
C ILE A 110 -13.13 4.49 -11.23
N LYS A 111 -14.08 4.99 -12.02
CA LYS A 111 -13.78 5.67 -13.28
C LYS A 111 -13.11 7.01 -13.01
N LEU A 112 -12.00 7.28 -13.69
CA LEU A 112 -11.28 8.55 -13.64
C LEU A 112 -11.82 9.53 -14.69
N PRO A 113 -11.72 10.84 -14.44
CA PRO A 113 -12.19 11.86 -15.38
C PRO A 113 -11.33 11.96 -16.65
N GLY A 114 -10.16 11.33 -16.68
CA GLY A 114 -9.23 11.36 -17.80
C GLY A 114 -7.97 10.53 -17.55
N PRO A 115 -6.96 10.64 -18.44
CA PRO A 115 -5.69 9.94 -18.29
C PRO A 115 -4.93 10.43 -17.06
N ALA A 116 -4.20 9.52 -16.39
CA ALA A 116 -3.28 9.86 -15.32
C ALA A 116 -1.85 10.03 -15.87
N ILE A 117 -1.15 11.08 -15.46
CA ILE A 117 0.25 11.31 -15.81
C ILE A 117 1.14 10.47 -14.90
N LEU A 118 1.48 9.27 -15.35
CA LEU A 118 2.27 8.33 -14.55
C LEU A 118 3.77 8.54 -14.79
N GLY A 119 4.56 8.36 -13.75
CA GLY A 119 6.02 8.43 -13.85
C GLY A 119 6.69 8.63 -12.50
N GLU A 120 8.01 8.52 -12.48
CA GLU A 120 8.80 8.77 -11.27
C GLU A 120 8.59 10.19 -10.75
N GLY A 121 8.37 10.34 -9.44
CA GLY A 121 8.10 11.63 -8.79
C GLY A 121 6.80 12.33 -9.20
N LYS A 122 5.89 11.66 -9.93
CA LYS A 122 4.60 12.24 -10.32
C LYS A 122 3.57 12.11 -9.19
N GLN A 123 2.95 13.23 -8.84
CA GLN A 123 1.89 13.31 -7.82
C GLN A 123 0.70 12.40 -8.15
N GLU A 124 0.41 12.15 -9.44
CA GLU A 124 -0.69 11.33 -9.90
C GLU A 124 -0.59 9.88 -9.39
N ASN A 125 0.64 9.40 -9.13
CA ASN A 125 0.91 8.11 -8.50
C ASN A 125 0.18 7.99 -7.16
N GLN A 126 0.21 9.02 -6.33
CA GLN A 126 -0.44 9.02 -5.02
C GLN A 126 -1.92 9.43 -5.15
N ASN A 127 -2.22 10.43 -5.99
CA ASN A 127 -3.56 11.00 -6.13
C ASN A 127 -4.61 9.97 -6.55
N HIS A 128 -4.29 9.04 -7.47
CA HIS A 128 -5.31 8.07 -7.89
C HIS A 128 -5.64 7.04 -6.79
N ALA A 129 -4.74 6.83 -5.83
CA ALA A 129 -4.88 5.85 -4.76
C ALA A 129 -5.55 6.45 -3.50
N ILE A 130 -5.50 7.78 -3.32
CA ILE A 130 -6.02 8.46 -2.13
C ILE A 130 -7.50 8.14 -1.85
N ILE A 131 -8.29 7.96 -2.91
CA ILE A 131 -9.72 7.64 -2.84
C ILE A 131 -10.01 6.33 -2.10
N PHE A 132 -9.03 5.43 -2.01
CA PHE A 132 -9.11 4.14 -1.33
C PHE A 132 -8.61 4.16 0.11
N THR A 133 -8.05 5.28 0.56
CA THR A 133 -7.55 5.45 1.93
C THR A 133 -8.60 6.12 2.81
N ARG A 134 -8.69 5.69 4.07
CA ARG A 134 -9.58 6.26 5.09
C ARG A 134 -8.86 6.18 6.43
N GLY A 135 -9.11 7.13 7.31
CA GLY A 135 -8.48 7.20 8.64
C GLY A 135 -8.45 8.64 9.15
N GLU A 136 -7.96 8.80 10.38
CA GLU A 136 -7.79 10.13 11.02
C GLU A 136 -6.61 10.91 10.42
N GLY A 137 -5.59 10.20 9.95
CA GLY A 137 -4.43 10.77 9.26
C GLY A 137 -4.09 9.95 8.03
N LEU A 138 -3.64 10.64 6.99
CA LEU A 138 -3.09 10.04 5.78
C LEU A 138 -1.64 10.50 5.63
N GLN A 139 -0.73 9.54 5.53
CA GLN A 139 0.65 9.79 5.14
C GLN A 139 0.86 9.27 3.73
N THR A 140 1.39 10.12 2.86
CA THR A 140 1.84 9.75 1.53
C THR A 140 3.36 9.63 1.52
N ILE A 141 3.87 8.48 1.08
CA ILE A 141 5.31 8.20 1.02
C ILE A 141 5.67 7.91 -0.43
N ASP A 142 6.70 8.56 -0.95
CA ASP A 142 7.26 8.26 -2.27
C ASP A 142 8.27 7.11 -2.16
N MET A 143 8.26 6.16 -3.11
CA MET A 143 9.18 5.02 -3.11
C MET A 143 10.65 5.45 -3.20
N ASN A 144 10.92 6.62 -3.78
CA ASN A 144 12.26 7.18 -3.87
C ASN A 144 12.72 7.86 -2.57
N GLN A 145 11.89 7.83 -1.53
CA GLN A 145 12.30 8.22 -0.18
C GLN A 145 12.88 7.00 0.51
N ASP A 146 14.17 7.07 0.85
CA ASP A 146 14.81 6.02 1.62
C ASP A 146 14.10 5.87 2.97
N ASN A 147 13.73 4.62 3.29
CA ASN A 147 12.95 4.27 4.47
C ASN A 147 13.84 4.24 5.72
N TYR A 148 14.37 5.40 6.13
CA TYR A 148 15.09 5.52 7.40
C TYR A 148 14.17 5.20 8.57
N MET A 149 14.67 4.42 9.52
CA MET A 149 13.93 4.05 10.72
C MET A 149 13.53 5.31 11.53
N GLU A 150 14.34 6.36 11.46
CA GLU A 150 14.12 7.67 12.04
C GLU A 150 12.84 8.35 11.52
N GLU A 151 12.50 8.17 10.23
CA GLU A 151 11.26 8.71 9.66
C GLU A 151 10.02 8.07 10.31
N ALA A 152 10.10 6.76 10.63
CA ALA A 152 9.01 6.07 11.33
C ALA A 152 8.79 6.64 12.75
N PHE A 153 9.85 7.09 13.43
CA PHE A 153 9.73 7.73 14.74
C PHE A 153 9.15 9.15 14.68
N LYS A 154 9.26 9.84 13.54
CA LYS A 154 8.66 11.17 13.38
C LYS A 154 7.14 11.10 13.46
N MET A 155 6.51 10.09 12.87
CA MET A 155 5.05 10.01 12.74
C MET A 155 4.29 10.22 14.06
N ARG A 156 4.80 9.68 15.17
CA ARG A 156 4.20 9.91 16.49
C ARG A 156 4.18 11.40 16.86
N ASN A 157 5.27 12.11 16.62
CA ASN A 157 5.38 13.54 16.94
C ASN A 157 4.54 14.37 15.98
N LEU A 158 4.51 14.02 14.69
CA LEU A 158 3.73 14.72 13.66
C LEU A 158 2.23 14.64 13.94
N LEU A 159 1.74 13.45 14.32
CA LEU A 159 0.33 13.26 14.64
C LEU A 159 -0.11 14.08 15.87
N GLN A 160 0.80 14.41 16.79
CA GLN A 160 0.48 15.26 17.94
C GLN A 160 0.23 16.72 17.54
N GLU A 161 0.83 17.21 16.45
CA GLU A 161 0.59 18.58 15.99
C GLU A 161 -0.88 18.81 15.58
N PHE A 162 -1.58 17.75 15.15
CA PHE A 162 -3.02 17.82 14.84
C PHE A 162 -3.91 17.88 16.08
N LEU A 163 -3.39 17.55 17.27
CA LEU A 163 -4.14 17.56 18.53
C LEU A 163 -3.96 18.86 19.33
N LYS A 164 -2.93 19.65 19.02
CA LYS A 164 -2.69 20.92 19.70
C LYS A 164 -3.70 21.95 19.23
N GLN A 165 -4.30 22.68 20.17
CA GLN A 165 -5.08 23.87 19.83
C GLN A 165 -4.11 24.96 19.38
N PRO A 166 -4.19 25.43 18.13
CA PRO A 166 -3.36 26.53 17.68
C PRO A 166 -3.86 27.84 18.29
N ASP A 167 -2.96 28.82 18.41
CA ASP A 167 -3.31 30.20 18.79
C ASP A 167 -4.19 30.91 17.74
N GLY A 168 -4.44 30.25 16.60
CA GLY A 168 -5.25 30.72 15.50
C GLY A 168 -6.62 30.03 15.40
N PRO A 169 -7.52 30.54 14.54
CA PRO A 169 -8.91 30.10 14.49
C PRO A 169 -9.15 28.73 13.83
N ARG A 170 -8.11 28.06 13.32
CA ARG A 170 -8.23 26.81 12.55
C ARG A 170 -7.22 25.78 12.98
N MET A 171 -7.70 24.55 13.19
CA MET A 171 -6.85 23.38 13.40
C MET A 171 -5.99 23.12 12.16
N PRO A 172 -4.73 22.66 12.33
CA PRO A 172 -3.91 22.26 11.20
C PRO A 172 -4.55 21.05 10.49
N THR A 173 -4.48 21.03 9.16
CA THR A 173 -5.02 19.93 8.33
C THR A 173 -3.98 19.30 7.41
N ILE A 174 -2.87 19.98 7.17
CA ILE A 174 -1.74 19.52 6.38
C ILE A 174 -0.47 19.93 7.10
N LEU A 175 0.48 19.00 7.23
CA LEU A 175 1.78 19.23 7.82
C LEU A 175 2.86 18.92 6.78
N GLY A 176 3.65 19.93 6.41
CA GLY A 176 4.81 19.76 5.53
C GLY A 176 6.07 19.66 6.36
N LEU A 177 6.95 18.73 6.01
CA LEU A 177 8.19 18.50 6.75
C LEU A 177 9.36 18.36 5.79
N ARG A 178 10.55 18.58 6.33
CA ARG A 178 11.78 18.32 5.60
C ARG A 178 12.03 16.83 5.52
N GLU A 179 12.13 16.34 4.30
CA GLU A 179 12.50 14.97 3.97
C GLU A 179 13.84 14.99 3.22
N TYR A 180 14.62 13.93 3.38
CA TYR A 180 15.84 13.73 2.60
C TYR A 180 15.49 12.91 1.36
N ILE A 181 15.69 13.50 0.18
CA ILE A 181 15.49 12.82 -1.10
C ILE A 181 16.86 12.49 -1.67
N PHE A 182 17.15 11.21 -1.84
CA PHE A 182 18.34 10.75 -2.52
C PHE A 182 18.01 10.54 -3.99
N THR A 183 18.16 11.59 -4.80
CA THR A 183 18.25 11.39 -6.25
C THR A 183 19.63 10.80 -6.52
N GLY A 184 19.69 9.50 -6.86
CA GLY A 184 20.94 8.89 -7.30
C GLY A 184 21.45 9.65 -8.53
N ARG A 185 22.55 10.40 -8.37
CA ARG A 185 23.45 10.62 -9.51
C ARG A 185 24.16 9.30 -9.75
N TYR A 186 23.52 8.41 -10.50
CA TYR A 186 24.21 7.34 -11.23
C TYR A 186 24.14 7.64 -12.73
N ASP A 187 24.48 8.88 -13.10
CA ASP A 187 25.18 9.16 -14.35
C ASP A 187 26.66 9.27 -13.99
N LEU A 188 27.35 8.15 -13.92
CA LEU A 188 28.81 8.09 -14.02
C LEU A 188 29.20 6.72 -14.60
N LEU A 189 29.38 6.75 -15.93
CA LEU A 189 29.99 5.78 -16.85
C LEU A 189 29.19 4.53 -17.21
#